data_AF-A0AAV3K3B2-F1
#
_entry.id   AF-A0AAV3K3B2-F1
#
_cell.length_a   1.000
_cell.length_b   1.000
_cell.length_c   1.000
_cell.angle_alpha   90.00
_cell.angle_beta   90.00
_cell.angle_gamma   90.00
#
_symmetry.space_group_name_H-M   'P 1'
#
loop_
_entity.id
_entity.type
_entity.pdbx_description
1 polymer ?
#
loop_
_entity_poly.entity_id
_entity_poly.type
_entity_poly.pdbx_seq_one_letter_code
_entity_poly.pdbx_strand_id
1 'polypeptide(L)'
;MSIIEIPKNICKKFNSKFVKPSENEMVAVALDSLEKIPITGIRNILEEGENISWFFYCGEFSEDDDFFKPMHISHLENYLPEVIPY
;
A
#
# COMPACT_ATOMS: atom_id res chain seq x y z
N MET A 1 -11.69 2.66 17.58
CA MET A 1 -11.52 1.38 16.88
C MET A 1 -10.05 1.27 16.55
N SER A 2 -9.38 0.16 16.88
CA SER A 2 -7.94 0.04 16.61
C SER A 2 -7.72 -0.10 15.10
N ILE A 3 -6.77 0.63 14.53
CA ILE A 3 -6.41 0.61 13.09
C ILE A 3 -6.18 -0.83 12.59
N ILE A 4 -5.77 -1.74 13.48
CA ILE A 4 -5.47 -3.15 13.18
C ILE A 4 -6.72 -4.07 13.18
N GLU A 5 -7.83 -3.66 13.80
CA GLU A 5 -9.02 -4.51 13.91
C GLU A 5 -9.75 -4.68 12.57
N ILE A 6 -9.76 -3.65 11.73
CA ILE A 6 -10.44 -3.67 10.43
C ILE A 6 -9.74 -4.63 9.46
N PRO A 7 -8.42 -4.51 9.19
CA PRO A 7 -7.71 -5.45 8.30
C PRO A 7 -7.85 -6.91 8.77
N LYS A 8 -7.76 -7.17 10.08
CA LYS A 8 -7.93 -8.52 10.65
C LYS A 8 -9.30 -9.11 10.31
N ASN A 9 -10.36 -8.31 10.44
CA ASN A 9 -11.72 -8.76 10.12
C ASN A 9 -11.90 -9.00 8.61
N ILE A 10 -11.26 -8.20 7.77
CA ILE A 10 -11.25 -8.41 6.31
C ILE A 10 -10.55 -9.73 5.98
N CYS A 11 -9.32 -9.96 6.47
CA CYS A 11 -8.61 -11.22 6.25
C CYS A 11 -9.45 -12.42 6.71
N LYS A 12 -10.08 -12.32 7.89
CA LYS A 12 -10.97 -13.37 8.42
C LYS A 12 -12.17 -13.61 7.50
N LYS A 13 -12.81 -12.56 6.98
CA LYS A 13 -13.96 -12.66 6.06
C LYS A 13 -13.60 -13.44 4.79
N PHE A 14 -12.38 -13.31 4.29
CA PHE A 14 -11.92 -13.97 3.07
C PHE A 14 -11.06 -15.23 3.34
N ASN A 15 -11.05 -15.74 4.58
CA ASN A 15 -10.25 -16.90 5.00
C ASN A 15 -8.75 -16.77 4.64
N SER A 16 -8.23 -15.55 4.72
CA SER A 16 -6.82 -15.20 4.46
C SER A 16 -6.06 -15.02 5.76
N LYS A 17 -4.74 -15.27 5.74
CA LYS A 17 -3.86 -15.03 6.88
C LYS A 17 -3.63 -13.53 7.04
N PHE A 18 -4.00 -12.97 8.19
CA PHE A 18 -3.60 -11.62 8.55
C PHE A 18 -2.09 -11.58 8.82
N VAL A 19 -1.41 -10.66 8.13
CA VAL A 19 0.02 -10.37 8.34
C VAL A 19 0.12 -8.89 8.63
N LYS A 20 0.58 -8.55 9.85
CA LYS A 20 0.86 -7.15 10.19
C LYS A 20 2.11 -6.71 9.43
N PRO A 21 2.09 -5.57 8.72
CA PRO A 21 3.30 -5.02 8.13
C PRO A 21 4.36 -4.71 9.19
N SER A 22 5.62 -4.82 8.80
CA SER A 22 6.74 -4.34 9.62
C SER A 22 6.84 -2.82 9.55
N GLU A 23 7.27 -2.15 10.62
CA GLU A 23 7.48 -0.68 10.61
C GLU A 23 8.58 -0.26 9.62
N ASN A 24 9.51 -1.17 9.33
CA ASN A 24 10.59 -0.96 8.37
C ASN A 24 10.21 -1.38 6.94
N GLU A 25 8.99 -1.84 6.71
CA GLU A 25 8.52 -2.23 5.39
C GLU A 25 8.37 -1.00 4.49
N MET A 26 8.77 -1.16 3.22
CA MET A 26 8.72 -0.11 2.22
C MET A 26 7.54 -0.34 1.27
N VAL A 27 6.91 0.74 0.89
CA VAL A 27 5.87 0.80 -0.14
C VAL A 27 6.26 1.80 -1.21
N ALA A 28 5.72 1.67 -2.41
CA ALA A 28 5.90 2.60 -3.51
C ALA A 28 4.61 3.40 -3.71
N VAL A 29 4.71 4.74 -3.82
CA VAL A 29 3.55 5.61 -4.01
C VAL A 29 3.80 6.62 -5.12
N ALA A 30 2.84 6.76 -6.05
CA ALA A 30 2.83 7.83 -7.03
C ALA A 30 2.32 9.13 -6.39
N LEU A 31 3.21 9.86 -5.73
CA LEU A 31 2.87 11.06 -4.95
C LEU A 31 2.19 12.16 -5.79
N ASP A 32 2.58 12.28 -7.05
CA ASP A 32 2.03 13.29 -7.97
C ASP A 32 0.61 12.95 -8.44
N SER A 33 0.10 11.76 -8.06
CA SER A 33 -1.22 11.27 -8.42
C SER A 33 -2.26 11.39 -7.32
N LEU A 34 -1.88 11.72 -6.07
CA LEU A 34 -2.72 11.59 -4.87
C LEU A 34 -4.06 12.36 -4.90
N GLU A 35 -4.17 13.42 -5.70
CA GLU A 35 -5.41 14.20 -5.84
C GLU A 35 -6.43 13.58 -6.81
N LYS A 36 -6.07 12.48 -7.48
CA LYS A 36 -6.90 11.81 -8.48
C LYS A 36 -7.67 10.64 -7.87
N ILE A 37 -8.65 10.14 -8.61
CA ILE A 37 -9.40 8.92 -8.28
C ILE A 37 -9.51 8.03 -9.53
N PRO A 38 -9.62 6.70 -9.37
CA PRO A 38 -9.69 5.94 -8.12
C PRO A 38 -8.32 5.72 -7.47
N ILE A 39 -8.30 5.40 -6.17
CA ILE A 39 -7.10 4.89 -5.49
C ILE A 39 -6.93 3.41 -5.87
N THR A 40 -5.73 3.06 -6.35
CA THR A 40 -5.39 1.69 -6.72
C THR A 40 -4.20 1.21 -5.91
N GLY A 41 -4.34 0.05 -5.27
CA GLY A 41 -3.26 -0.65 -4.57
C GLY A 41 -2.96 -1.97 -5.27
N ILE A 42 -1.71 -2.16 -5.69
CA ILE A 42 -1.22 -3.39 -6.32
C ILE A 42 -0.25 -4.06 -5.37
N ARG A 43 -0.42 -5.37 -5.17
CA ARG A 43 0.50 -6.19 -4.39
C ARG A 43 1.24 -7.18 -5.28
N ASN A 44 2.56 -7.05 -5.32
CA ASN A 44 3.45 -7.98 -6.00
C ASN A 44 4.04 -8.98 -5.00
N ILE A 45 4.34 -10.18 -5.51
CA ILE A 45 5.11 -11.18 -4.76
C ILE A 45 6.58 -10.80 -4.95
N LEU A 46 7.29 -10.60 -3.83
CA LEU A 46 8.70 -10.22 -3.85
C LEU A 46 9.56 -11.36 -4.38
N GLU A 47 10.42 -11.04 -5.34
CA GLU A 47 11.54 -11.88 -5.77
C GLU A 47 12.79 -11.63 -4.91
N GLU A 48 13.84 -12.43 -5.12
CA GLU A 48 15.10 -12.28 -4.38
C GLU A 48 15.74 -10.92 -4.65
N GLY A 49 15.96 -10.15 -3.58
CA GLY A 49 16.54 -8.80 -3.65
C GLY A 49 15.52 -7.67 -3.71
N GLU A 50 14.23 -7.96 -3.86
CA GLU A 50 13.17 -6.95 -3.79
C GLU A 50 12.72 -6.67 -2.35
N ASN A 51 12.31 -5.42 -2.08
CA ASN A 51 11.91 -4.99 -0.74
C ASN A 51 10.60 -4.17 -0.70
N ILE A 52 9.93 -3.97 -1.84
CA ILE A 52 8.67 -3.22 -1.97
C ILE A 52 7.61 -4.12 -2.59
N SER A 53 6.64 -4.54 -1.78
CA SER A 53 5.57 -5.43 -2.24
C SER A 53 4.31 -4.70 -2.65
N TRP A 54 4.12 -3.46 -2.18
CA TRP A 54 2.92 -2.66 -2.41
C TRP A 54 3.22 -1.41 -3.22
N PHE A 55 2.37 -1.16 -4.21
CA PHE A 55 2.40 -0.01 -5.10
C PHE A 55 1.04 0.69 -5.06
N PHE A 56 1.04 1.99 -4.81
CA PHE A 56 -0.17 2.80 -4.73
C PHE A 56 -0.12 3.96 -5.72
N TYR A 57 -1.19 4.15 -6.48
CA TYR A 57 -1.37 5.30 -7.34
C TYR A 57 -2.84 5.69 -7.41
N CYS A 58 -3.13 6.92 -7.84
CA CYS A 58 -4.50 7.35 -8.03
C CYS A 58 -4.75 7.86 -9.46
N GLY A 59 -5.95 7.59 -10.00
CA GLY A 59 -6.26 7.88 -11.39
C GLY A 59 -5.60 6.89 -12.35
N GLU A 60 -4.90 7.40 -13.36
CA GLU A 60 -4.28 6.58 -14.40
C GLU A 60 -2.86 6.15 -14.02
N PHE A 61 -2.52 4.92 -14.37
CA PHE A 61 -1.20 4.35 -14.23
C PHE A 61 -0.24 4.93 -15.27
N SER A 62 1.03 5.12 -14.89
CA SER A 62 2.13 5.43 -15.82
C SER A 62 3.25 4.41 -15.68
N GLU A 63 3.92 4.13 -16.80
CA GLU A 63 5.13 3.29 -16.86
C GLU A 63 6.43 4.10 -16.71
N ASP A 64 6.34 5.40 -16.42
CA ASP A 64 7.52 6.24 -16.22
C ASP A 64 8.36 5.72 -15.04
N ASP A 65 9.68 5.69 -15.20
CA ASP A 65 10.62 5.17 -14.19
C ASP A 65 10.50 5.93 -12.84
N ASP A 66 10.13 7.21 -12.87
CA ASP A 66 9.96 8.07 -11.71
C ASP A 66 8.52 8.13 -11.18
N PHE A 67 7.62 7.32 -11.74
CA PHE A 67 6.18 7.34 -11.38
C PHE A 67 5.96 6.98 -9.92
N PHE A 68 6.67 5.97 -9.41
CA PHE A 68 6.58 5.55 -8.01
C PHE A 68 7.77 6.02 -7.20
N LYS A 69 7.50 6.56 -6.01
CA LYS A 69 8.52 6.95 -5.04
C LYS A 69 8.44 6.03 -3.82
N PRO A 70 9.55 5.40 -3.41
CA PRO A 70 9.56 4.52 -2.24
C PRO A 70 9.39 5.32 -0.95
N MET A 71 8.64 4.79 0.00
CA MET A 71 8.48 5.35 1.34
C MET A 71 8.24 4.26 2.39
N HIS A 72 8.56 4.58 3.65
CA HIS A 72 8.21 3.72 4.78
C HIS A 72 6.69 3.64 4.94
N ILE A 73 6.18 2.44 5.22
CA ILE A 73 4.75 2.22 5.44
C ILE A 73 4.19 3.07 6.59
N SER A 74 5.01 3.41 7.57
CA SER A 74 4.63 4.31 8.68
C SER A 74 4.25 5.73 8.23
N HIS A 75 4.72 6.17 7.06
CA HIS A 75 4.36 7.47 6.50
C HIS A 75 3.13 7.40 5.60
N LEU A 76 2.69 6.21 5.17
CA LEU A 76 1.60 6.03 4.21
C LEU A 76 0.29 6.65 4.69
N GLU A 77 0.00 6.58 5.99
CA GLU A 77 -1.21 7.15 6.60
C GLU A 77 -1.31 8.68 6.40
N ASN A 78 -0.17 9.37 6.27
CA ASN A 78 -0.15 10.82 6.03
C ASN A 78 -0.50 11.19 4.58
N TYR A 79 -0.41 10.24 3.64
CA TYR A 79 -0.63 10.48 2.22
C TYR A 79 -1.90 9.82 1.68
N LEU A 80 -2.18 8.59 2.13
CA LEU A 80 -3.32 7.76 1.72
C LEU A 80 -3.94 7.08 2.96
N PRO A 81 -4.58 7.83 3.87
CA PRO A 81 -5.24 7.23 5.04
C PRO A 81 -6.33 6.21 4.66
N GLU A 82 -6.89 6.31 3.45
CA GLU A 82 -7.94 5.44 2.93
C GLU A 82 -7.50 3.98 2.71
N VAL A 83 -6.20 3.73 2.49
CA VAL A 83 -5.68 2.38 2.24
C VAL A 83 -5.33 1.62 3.52
N ILE A 84 -5.12 2.33 4.63
CA ILE A 84 -4.70 1.77 5.91
C ILE A 84 -5.62 0.67 6.46
N PRO A 85 -6.96 0.71 6.26
CA PRO A 85 -7.84 -0.36 6.74
C PRO A 85 -7.72 -1.70 5.99
N TYR A 86 -6.95 -1.80 4.91
CA TYR A 86 -6.87 -2.96 4.01
C TYR A 86 -5.52 -3.68 4.08
#